data_AF-A0A9X2XPW3-F1
#
_entry.id   AF-A0A9X2XPW3-F1
#
_cell.length_a   1.000
_cell.length_b   1.000
_cell.length_c   1.000
_cell.angle_alpha   90.00
_cell.angle_beta   90.00
_cell.angle_gamma   90.00
#
_symmetry.space_group_name_H-M   'P 1'
#
loop_
_entity.id
_entity.type
_entity.pdbx_description
1 polymer ?
#
loop_
_entity_poly.entity_id
_entity_poly.type
_entity_poly.pdbx_seq_one_letter_code
_entity_poly.pdbx_strand_id
1 'polypeptide(L)'
;MKFLAMTAVLIMLVSCTAVKLSVPSQFSSQATKMPVKGINGWKVNQQLSFGNYQTSKIKRGWDFTSSLQYTKFRIRPEEALLKVFDINTDNNINTQRSRFQYTIEDGNLVAEVYATEKFKEKQLVYKSNNPWIGDASKTKQYEYAFTAAIVPLTIKNENPWSLVLINKYDIAKDTAHRLFDRPYVEEEGYATNGKESIAIRPLRIENVTTQSGKNTKVLGGKMLAGYELQWDRGVVAIIDILDHSVWLQNSLEPADKLILSSISSAILLKRMQDVEKDEVME
;
A
#
# COMPACT_ATOMS: atom_id res chain seq x y z
N MET A 1 35.42 33.59 -16.58
CA MET A 1 34.90 32.39 -17.29
C MET A 1 34.73 31.14 -16.41
N LYS A 2 35.34 31.02 -15.22
CA LYS A 2 35.14 29.85 -14.33
C LYS A 2 33.81 29.83 -13.57
N PHE A 3 33.16 30.97 -13.34
CA PHE A 3 31.89 31.05 -12.61
C PHE A 3 30.65 30.67 -13.45
N LEU A 4 30.74 30.68 -14.78
CA LEU A 4 29.59 30.37 -15.67
C LEU A 4 29.35 28.85 -15.81
N ALA A 5 30.41 28.05 -15.67
CA ALA A 5 30.32 26.59 -15.74
C ALA A 5 29.69 25.97 -14.48
N MET A 6 29.82 26.65 -13.33
CA MET A 6 29.30 26.14 -12.05
C MET A 6 27.79 26.37 -11.90
N THR A 7 27.21 27.36 -12.60
CA THR A 7 25.76 27.62 -12.59
C THR A 7 24.98 26.63 -13.47
N ALA A 8 25.59 26.09 -14.53
CA ALA A 8 24.93 25.16 -15.45
C ALA A 8 24.75 23.73 -14.87
N VAL A 9 25.65 23.30 -13.97
CA VAL A 9 25.59 21.98 -13.34
C VAL A 9 24.49 21.91 -12.26
N LEU A 10 24.14 23.04 -11.64
CA LEU A 10 23.10 23.10 -10.60
C LEU A 10 21.67 23.02 -11.17
N ILE A 11 21.48 23.33 -12.45
CA ILE A 11 20.16 23.33 -13.10
C ILE A 11 19.72 21.91 -13.53
N MET A 12 20.64 20.95 -13.66
CA MET A 12 20.31 19.59 -14.11
C MET A 12 19.72 18.67 -13.01
N LEU A 13 19.57 19.13 -11.77
CA LEU A 13 19.10 18.30 -10.65
C LEU A 13 17.58 18.39 -10.37
N VAL A 14 16.79 19.09 -11.20
CA VAL A 14 15.38 19.42 -10.87
C VAL A 14 14.33 18.70 -11.73
N SER A 15 14.65 17.57 -12.36
CA SER A 15 13.66 16.81 -13.15
C SER A 15 13.54 15.35 -12.73
N CYS A 16 13.08 15.12 -11.49
CA CYS A 16 12.45 13.84 -11.14
C CYS A 16 10.99 13.87 -11.64
N THR A 17 10.74 13.41 -12.86
CA THR A 17 9.37 13.12 -13.30
C THR A 17 8.96 11.76 -12.74
N ALA A 18 7.99 11.75 -11.82
CA ALA A 18 7.46 10.52 -11.23
C ALA A 18 6.70 9.68 -12.26
N VAL A 19 6.71 8.35 -12.06
CA VAL A 19 5.92 7.40 -12.85
C VAL A 19 4.44 7.73 -12.66
N LYS A 20 3.71 7.95 -13.76
CA LYS A 20 2.32 8.42 -13.71
C LYS A 20 1.35 7.24 -13.81
N LEU A 21 0.38 7.19 -12.92
CA LEU A 21 -0.79 6.32 -13.05
C LEU A 21 -1.66 6.80 -14.23
N SER A 22 -2.09 5.86 -15.08
CA SER A 22 -3.07 6.14 -16.13
C SER A 22 -4.48 6.13 -15.52
N VAL A 23 -4.95 7.30 -15.09
CA VAL A 23 -6.34 7.51 -14.67
C VAL A 23 -7.24 7.58 -15.91
N PRO A 24 -8.43 6.93 -15.92
CA PRO A 24 -9.35 7.01 -17.05
C PRO A 24 -9.67 8.47 -17.41
N SER A 25 -9.57 8.81 -18.70
CA SER A 25 -9.70 10.19 -19.20
C SER A 25 -11.04 10.82 -18.80
N GLN A 26 -12.13 10.04 -18.82
CA GLN A 26 -13.45 10.47 -18.38
C GLN A 26 -13.45 10.92 -16.90
N PHE A 27 -12.84 10.15 -16.00
CA PHE A 27 -12.76 10.51 -14.58
C PHE A 27 -11.87 11.72 -14.36
N SER A 28 -10.71 11.78 -15.02
CA SER A 28 -9.76 12.90 -14.89
C SER A 28 -10.37 14.26 -15.29
N SER A 29 -11.36 14.28 -16.19
CA SER A 29 -12.06 15.51 -16.59
C SER A 29 -13.05 16.03 -15.54
N GLN A 30 -13.50 15.18 -14.63
CA GLN A 30 -14.52 15.47 -13.61
C GLN A 30 -13.96 15.46 -12.18
N ALA A 31 -12.66 15.21 -12.05
CA ALA A 31 -11.97 15.08 -10.77
C ALA A 31 -10.78 16.03 -10.68
N THR A 32 -10.48 16.49 -9.47
CA THR A 32 -9.31 17.30 -9.20
C THR A 32 -8.21 16.42 -8.64
N LYS A 33 -7.04 16.45 -9.28
CA LYS A 33 -5.82 15.85 -8.75
C LYS A 33 -5.23 16.70 -7.64
N MET A 34 -5.03 16.12 -6.47
CA MET A 34 -4.39 16.76 -5.34
C MET A 34 -3.11 16.00 -4.96
N PRO A 35 -1.92 16.57 -5.22
CA PRO A 35 -0.67 15.94 -4.79
C PRO A 35 -0.58 15.98 -3.26
N VAL A 36 -0.15 14.86 -2.67
CA VAL A 36 -0.03 14.67 -1.23
C VAL A 36 1.40 14.96 -0.79
N LYS A 37 1.53 15.93 0.11
CA LYS A 37 2.79 16.28 0.74
C LYS A 37 2.90 15.58 2.09
N GLY A 38 4.13 15.30 2.53
CA GLY A 38 4.41 14.74 3.86
C GLY A 38 4.40 13.21 3.97
N ILE A 39 4.29 12.49 2.85
CA ILE A 39 4.44 11.02 2.82
C ILE A 39 5.91 10.60 2.98
N ASN A 40 6.82 11.26 2.25
CA ASN A 40 8.25 10.89 2.16
C ASN A 40 9.14 11.47 3.28
N GLY A 41 8.55 12.04 4.34
CA GLY A 41 9.29 12.64 5.45
C GLY A 41 9.75 11.62 6.49
N TRP A 42 10.63 12.06 7.40
CA TRP A 42 10.87 11.32 8.64
C TRP A 42 9.53 11.07 9.34
N LYS A 43 9.29 9.83 9.81
CA LYS A 43 8.02 9.45 10.46
C LYS A 43 7.75 10.22 11.76
N VAL A 44 8.74 10.95 12.28
CA VAL A 44 8.64 11.81 13.46
C VAL A 44 7.92 13.11 13.08
N ASN A 45 6.79 13.39 13.73
CA ASN A 45 5.92 14.55 13.44
C ASN A 45 5.36 14.55 11.99
N GLN A 46 5.13 13.37 11.41
CA GLN A 46 4.53 13.26 10.07
C GLN A 46 3.16 13.97 10.04
N GLN A 47 2.93 14.76 8.99
CA GLN A 47 1.68 15.45 8.69
C GLN A 47 1.46 15.37 7.19
N LEU A 48 0.23 15.14 6.75
CA LEU A 48 -0.13 15.19 5.34
C LEU A 48 -0.85 16.49 5.01
N SER A 49 -0.65 16.96 3.78
CA SER A 49 -1.49 18.00 3.20
C SER A 49 -1.72 17.76 1.71
N PHE A 50 -2.95 17.99 1.26
CA PHE A 50 -3.37 17.85 -0.14
C PHE A 50 -4.64 18.67 -0.39
N GLY A 51 -4.63 19.49 -1.45
CA GLY A 51 -5.73 20.42 -1.70
C GLY A 51 -5.97 21.33 -0.50
N ASN A 52 -7.21 21.34 0.00
CA ASN A 52 -7.61 22.09 1.20
C ASN A 52 -7.49 21.25 2.48
N TYR A 53 -7.11 19.98 2.38
CA TYR A 53 -7.07 19.06 3.50
C TYR A 53 -5.71 19.07 4.17
N GLN A 54 -5.72 19.12 5.49
CA GLN A 54 -4.51 19.01 6.31
C GLN A 54 -4.75 18.06 7.47
N THR A 55 -3.73 17.27 7.81
CA THR A 55 -3.77 16.42 8.99
C THR A 55 -3.04 17.07 10.17
N SER A 56 -3.48 16.78 11.39
CA SER A 56 -2.63 16.97 12.56
C SER A 56 -1.43 16.01 12.53
N LYS A 57 -0.54 16.17 13.51
CA LYS A 57 0.61 15.28 13.66
C LYS A 57 0.13 13.85 13.88
N ILE A 58 0.58 12.95 13.03
CA ILE A 58 0.21 11.54 13.08
C ILE A 58 0.84 10.90 14.31
N LYS A 59 0.00 10.52 15.27
CA LYS A 59 0.40 9.83 16.49
C LYS A 59 0.47 8.34 16.19
N ARG A 60 1.67 7.83 15.93
CA ARG A 60 1.91 6.39 15.76
C ARG A 60 2.09 5.73 17.12
N GLY A 61 1.39 4.63 17.35
CA GLY A 61 1.55 3.79 18.53
C GLY A 61 2.81 2.92 18.44
N TRP A 62 3.03 2.09 19.47
CA TRP A 62 4.10 1.10 19.45
C TRP A 62 3.89 0.10 18.32
N ASP A 63 4.89 0.00 17.45
CA ASP A 63 4.95 -1.01 16.40
C ASP A 63 5.50 -2.30 17.01
N PHE A 64 4.73 -3.38 16.91
CA PHE A 64 5.13 -4.70 17.41
C PHE A 64 5.49 -5.59 16.24
N THR A 65 6.76 -5.99 16.15
CA THR A 65 7.24 -7.01 15.23
C THR A 65 7.72 -8.21 16.03
N SER A 66 7.24 -9.40 15.69
CA SER A 66 7.75 -10.66 16.25
C SER A 66 8.00 -11.67 15.15
N SER A 67 9.16 -12.31 15.19
CA SER A 67 9.51 -13.44 14.32
C SER A 67 9.71 -14.70 15.18
N LEU A 68 9.18 -15.82 14.71
CA LEU A 68 9.39 -17.13 15.34
C LEU A 68 9.84 -18.10 14.27
N GLN A 69 11.10 -18.52 14.37
CA GLN A 69 11.69 -19.51 13.49
C GLN A 69 11.87 -20.84 14.22
N TYR A 70 11.46 -21.93 13.58
CA TYR A 70 11.61 -23.27 14.13
C TYR A 70 11.86 -24.31 13.03
N THR A 71 12.70 -25.29 13.36
CA THR A 71 13.03 -26.40 12.47
C THR A 71 11.89 -27.40 12.42
N LYS A 72 11.62 -27.95 11.23
CA LYS A 72 10.58 -28.97 11.05
C LYS A 72 11.07 -30.31 11.57
N PHE A 73 10.35 -30.86 12.56
CA PHE A 73 10.63 -32.21 13.07
C PHE A 73 10.26 -33.33 12.07
N ARG A 74 9.42 -33.04 11.07
CA ARG A 74 9.01 -33.99 10.03
C ARG A 74 9.56 -33.55 8.67
N ILE A 75 10.48 -34.34 8.13
CA ILE A 75 11.15 -34.12 6.84
C ILE A 75 10.37 -34.86 5.76
N ARG A 76 10.05 -34.19 4.65
CA ARG A 76 9.47 -34.84 3.46
C ARG A 76 10.56 -35.44 2.57
N PRO A 77 10.29 -36.46 1.72
CA PRO A 77 11.30 -37.05 0.84
C PRO A 77 12.06 -36.03 -0.01
N GLU A 78 11.37 -35.00 -0.50
CA GLU A 78 11.97 -33.92 -1.29
C GLU A 78 12.92 -33.06 -0.44
N GLU A 79 12.57 -32.83 0.82
CA GLU A 79 13.41 -32.09 1.79
C GLU A 79 14.61 -32.94 2.26
N ALA A 80 14.49 -34.27 2.24
CA ALA A 80 15.62 -35.17 2.53
C ALA A 80 16.70 -35.09 1.45
N LEU A 81 16.31 -34.90 0.17
CA LEU A 81 17.26 -34.66 -0.92
C LEU A 81 18.00 -33.32 -0.73
N LEU A 82 17.31 -32.26 -0.31
CA LEU A 82 17.93 -30.95 -0.06
C LEU A 82 19.02 -31.04 1.02
N LYS A 83 18.84 -31.88 2.04
CA LYS A 83 19.86 -32.13 3.07
C LYS A 83 21.15 -32.75 2.55
N VAL A 84 21.10 -33.52 1.45
CA VAL A 84 22.30 -34.08 0.82
C VAL A 84 23.19 -32.96 0.26
N PHE A 85 22.60 -31.82 -0.08
CA PHE A 85 23.29 -30.62 -0.56
C PHE A 85 23.55 -29.59 0.55
N ASP A 86 23.50 -29.99 1.83
CA ASP A 86 23.63 -29.11 3.00
C ASP A 86 22.60 -27.95 3.03
N ILE A 87 21.43 -28.15 2.42
CA ILE A 87 20.32 -27.20 2.48
C ILE A 87 19.35 -27.63 3.58
N ASN A 88 19.25 -26.81 4.62
CA ASN A 88 18.31 -26.99 5.72
C ASN A 88 17.01 -26.25 5.45
N THR A 89 15.92 -26.70 6.09
CA THR A 89 14.59 -26.12 5.88
C THR A 89 13.90 -25.82 7.22
N ASP A 90 13.61 -24.55 7.46
CA ASP A 90 12.91 -24.06 8.66
C ASP A 90 11.56 -23.42 8.27
N ASN A 91 10.62 -23.34 9.21
CA ASN A 91 9.50 -22.41 9.07
C ASN A 91 9.81 -21.12 9.82
N ASN A 92 9.46 -19.99 9.23
CA ASN A 92 9.48 -18.69 9.89
C ASN A 92 8.05 -18.12 9.94
N ILE A 93 7.66 -17.54 11.07
CA ILE A 93 6.40 -16.82 11.23
C ILE A 93 6.72 -15.37 11.59
N ASN A 94 6.41 -14.45 10.68
CA ASN A 94 6.55 -13.02 10.90
C ASN A 94 5.18 -12.45 11.29
N THR A 95 5.11 -11.63 12.33
CA THR A 95 3.91 -10.88 12.71
C THR A 95 4.28 -9.43 12.91
N GLN A 96 3.53 -8.53 12.29
CA GLN A 96 3.66 -7.09 12.46
C GLN A 96 2.32 -6.49 12.84
N ARG A 97 2.33 -5.55 13.80
CA ARG A 97 1.16 -4.76 14.19
C ARG A 97 1.55 -3.31 14.33
N SER A 98 0.77 -2.44 13.72
CA SER A 98 0.93 -0.99 13.80
C SER A 98 -0.41 -0.32 14.10
N ARG A 99 -0.36 0.82 14.79
CA ARG A 99 -1.52 1.65 15.08
C ARG A 99 -1.16 3.11 14.88
N PHE A 100 -2.09 3.90 14.39
CA PHE A 100 -1.90 5.34 14.32
C PHE A 100 -3.22 6.09 14.40
N GLN A 101 -3.15 7.33 14.86
CA GLN A 101 -4.31 8.22 14.94
C GLN A 101 -3.93 9.65 14.58
N TYR A 102 -4.88 10.38 14.01
CA TYR A 102 -4.74 11.78 13.64
C TYR A 102 -6.11 12.39 13.38
N THR A 103 -6.14 13.72 13.26
CA THR A 103 -7.30 14.46 12.77
C THR A 103 -7.00 14.96 11.36
N ILE A 104 -8.04 15.09 10.54
CA ILE A 104 -7.99 15.70 9.22
C ILE A 104 -9.08 16.78 9.14
N GLU A 105 -8.74 17.91 8.54
CA GLU A 105 -9.65 19.05 8.42
C GLU A 105 -9.52 19.74 7.06
N ASP A 106 -10.58 20.44 6.64
CA ASP A 106 -10.60 21.29 5.43
C ASP A 106 -10.77 22.79 5.75
N GLY A 107 -10.62 23.16 7.03
CA GLY A 107 -10.84 24.49 7.58
C GLY A 107 -12.22 24.69 8.21
N ASN A 108 -13.23 23.93 7.78
CA ASN A 108 -14.60 24.01 8.35
C ASN A 108 -15.03 22.70 8.98
N LEU A 109 -14.72 21.58 8.33
CA LEU A 109 -15.08 20.25 8.74
C LEU A 109 -13.85 19.52 9.28
N VAL A 110 -14.07 18.71 10.31
CA VAL A 110 -13.00 17.94 10.98
C VAL A 110 -13.46 16.50 11.17
N ALA A 111 -12.57 15.56 10.90
CA ALA A 111 -12.73 14.15 11.23
C ALA A 111 -11.52 13.63 12.00
N GLU A 112 -11.76 12.67 12.89
CA GLU A 112 -10.70 11.92 13.56
C GLU A 112 -10.58 10.52 12.97
N VAL A 113 -9.35 10.07 12.77
CA VAL A 113 -9.03 8.78 12.15
C VAL A 113 -8.22 7.95 13.12
N TYR A 114 -8.69 6.72 13.37
CA TYR A 114 -8.02 5.71 14.17
C TYR A 114 -7.76 4.49 13.32
N ALA A 115 -6.50 4.16 13.05
CA ALA A 115 -6.13 3.06 12.16
C ALA A 115 -5.31 1.98 12.87
N THR A 116 -5.54 0.74 12.47
CA THR A 116 -4.77 -0.44 12.90
C THR A 116 -4.42 -1.29 11.69
N GLU A 117 -3.16 -1.68 11.62
CA GLU A 117 -2.61 -2.56 10.59
C GLU A 117 -2.07 -3.84 11.26
N LYS A 118 -2.40 -5.00 10.69
CA LYS A 118 -1.91 -6.30 11.12
C LYS A 118 -1.47 -7.09 9.90
N PHE A 119 -0.23 -7.58 9.96
CA PHE A 119 0.32 -8.49 8.98
C PHE A 119 0.83 -9.75 9.68
N LYS A 120 0.57 -10.91 9.09
CA LYS A 120 1.08 -12.18 9.53
C LYS A 120 1.49 -12.99 8.31
N GLU A 121 2.70 -13.52 8.33
CA GLU A 121 3.25 -14.30 7.24
C GLU A 121 3.85 -15.59 7.77
N LYS A 122 3.69 -16.66 7.00
CA LYS A 122 4.35 -17.94 7.23
C LYS A 122 5.21 -18.29 6.03
N GLN A 123 6.52 -18.36 6.26
CA GLN A 123 7.51 -18.66 5.24
C GLN A 123 8.16 -20.03 5.47
N LEU A 124 8.62 -20.63 4.38
CA LEU A 124 9.57 -21.73 4.37
C LEU A 124 10.94 -21.15 4.03
N VAL A 125 11.90 -21.30 4.93
CA VAL A 125 13.25 -20.78 4.76
C VAL A 125 14.18 -21.93 4.41
N TYR A 126 14.87 -21.80 3.28
CA TYR A 126 15.91 -22.69 2.81
C TYR A 126 17.25 -22.07 3.18
N LYS A 127 17.94 -22.71 4.13
CA LYS A 127 19.26 -22.28 4.60
C LYS A 127 20.33 -23.07 3.90
N SER A 128 21.23 -22.39 3.21
CA SER A 128 22.35 -23.02 2.53
C SER A 128 23.64 -22.67 3.27
N ASN A 129 24.44 -23.69 3.58
CA ASN A 129 25.77 -23.48 4.16
C ASN A 129 26.84 -23.14 3.08
N ASN A 130 26.44 -23.05 1.81
CA ASN A 130 27.35 -22.71 0.72
C ASN A 130 27.53 -21.18 0.63
N PRO A 131 28.77 -20.66 0.73
CA PRO A 131 29.05 -19.21 0.66
C PRO A 131 28.59 -18.50 -0.63
N TRP A 132 28.29 -19.25 -1.69
CA TRP A 132 27.87 -18.73 -2.99
C TRP A 132 26.35 -18.71 -3.20
N ILE A 133 25.59 -19.45 -2.39
CA ILE A 133 24.15 -19.59 -2.51
C ILE A 133 23.60 -19.21 -1.14
N GLY A 134 23.11 -17.98 -1.00
CA GLY A 134 22.54 -17.45 0.24
C GLY A 134 21.28 -18.19 0.70
N ASP A 135 20.65 -17.66 1.74
CA ASP A 135 19.38 -18.19 2.23
C ASP A 135 18.25 -17.75 1.29
N ALA A 136 17.37 -18.67 0.93
CA ALA A 136 16.18 -18.36 0.15
C ALA A 136 14.93 -18.58 1.01
N SER A 137 13.86 -17.82 0.77
CA SER A 137 12.59 -18.06 1.44
C SER A 137 11.43 -18.13 0.45
N LYS A 138 10.41 -18.90 0.81
CA LYS A 138 9.17 -19.03 0.04
C LYS A 138 7.96 -18.82 0.96
N THR A 139 7.13 -17.85 0.63
CA THR A 139 5.89 -17.58 1.38
C THR A 139 4.88 -18.70 1.13
N LYS A 140 4.37 -19.29 2.22
CA LYS A 140 3.30 -20.31 2.17
C LYS A 140 1.93 -19.69 2.32
N GLN A 141 1.83 -18.72 3.21
CA GLN A 141 0.58 -18.07 3.55
C GLN A 141 0.91 -16.69 4.09
N TYR A 142 0.09 -15.70 3.74
CA TYR A 142 0.07 -14.45 4.48
C TYR A 142 -1.37 -13.96 4.67
N GLU A 143 -1.56 -13.23 5.75
CA GLU A 143 -2.80 -12.56 6.10
C GLU A 143 -2.49 -11.11 6.43
N TYR A 144 -3.12 -10.23 5.69
CA TYR A 144 -3.05 -8.80 5.87
C TYR A 144 -4.45 -8.24 6.18
N ALA A 145 -4.51 -7.40 7.21
CA ALA A 145 -5.71 -6.66 7.55
C ALA A 145 -5.34 -5.24 7.94
N PHE A 146 -5.94 -4.27 7.27
CA PHE A 146 -5.92 -2.87 7.64
C PHE A 146 -7.34 -2.42 7.95
N THR A 147 -7.49 -1.73 9.07
CA THR A 147 -8.78 -1.22 9.52
C THR A 147 -8.62 0.22 9.97
N ALA A 148 -9.63 1.05 9.71
CA ALA A 148 -9.69 2.37 10.29
C ALA A 148 -11.12 2.73 10.70
N ALA A 149 -11.26 3.48 11.79
CA ALA A 149 -12.47 4.18 12.15
C ALA A 149 -12.28 5.66 11.82
N ILE A 150 -13.22 6.24 11.08
CA ILE A 150 -13.25 7.65 10.71
C ILE A 150 -14.47 8.25 11.40
N VAL A 151 -14.24 9.23 12.27
CA VAL A 151 -15.26 9.84 13.13
C VAL A 151 -15.40 11.31 12.74
N PRO A 152 -16.44 11.69 11.97
CA PRO A 152 -16.73 13.09 11.71
C PRO A 152 -17.07 13.81 13.01
N LEU A 153 -16.36 14.89 13.34
CA LEU A 153 -16.54 15.62 14.59
C LEU A 153 -17.49 16.81 14.44
N THR A 154 -17.55 17.39 13.25
CA THR A 154 -18.30 18.61 12.96
C THR A 154 -19.60 18.37 12.20
N ILE A 155 -19.79 17.17 11.63
CA ILE A 155 -20.99 16.81 10.87
C ILE A 155 -22.01 16.20 11.83
N LYS A 156 -23.18 16.84 11.95
CA LYS A 156 -24.21 16.42 12.92
C LYS A 156 -24.87 15.10 12.49
N ASN A 157 -25.08 14.21 13.45
CA ASN A 157 -25.81 12.94 13.27
C ASN A 157 -25.19 11.99 12.25
N GLU A 158 -23.89 12.12 11.97
CA GLU A 158 -23.20 11.20 11.09
C GLU A 158 -22.58 10.04 11.87
N ASN A 159 -22.80 8.84 11.37
CA ASN A 159 -22.22 7.64 11.97
C ASN A 159 -20.73 7.55 11.63
N PRO A 160 -19.89 7.03 12.54
CA PRO A 160 -18.52 6.70 12.20
C PRO A 160 -18.43 5.74 11.01
N TRP A 161 -17.47 5.97 10.15
CA TRP A 161 -17.15 5.09 9.03
C TRP A 161 -16.11 4.05 9.45
N SER A 162 -16.39 2.78 9.18
CA SER A 162 -15.45 1.67 9.35
C SER A 162 -14.87 1.31 7.99
N LEU A 163 -13.56 1.47 7.86
CA LEU A 163 -12.73 1.08 6.73
C LEU A 163 -12.09 -0.28 7.02
N VAL A 164 -12.15 -1.19 6.06
CA VAL A 164 -11.55 -2.53 6.10
C VAL A 164 -10.88 -2.82 4.76
N LEU A 165 -9.60 -3.20 4.80
CA LEU A 165 -8.87 -3.79 3.69
C LEU A 165 -8.27 -5.12 4.15
N ILE A 166 -8.57 -6.20 3.44
CA ILE A 166 -8.07 -7.54 3.72
C ILE A 166 -7.38 -8.05 2.46
N ASN A 167 -6.21 -8.64 2.64
CA ASN A 167 -5.51 -9.34 1.58
C ASN A 167 -4.99 -10.67 2.17
N LYS A 168 -5.37 -11.80 1.56
CA LYS A 168 -4.99 -13.14 2.02
C LYS A 168 -4.45 -13.96 0.85
N TYR A 169 -3.36 -14.65 1.12
CA TYR A 169 -2.75 -15.61 0.21
C TYR A 169 -2.55 -16.93 0.92
N ASP A 170 -2.82 -18.02 0.21
CA ASP A 170 -2.54 -19.39 0.62
C ASP A 170 -2.06 -20.18 -0.60
N ILE A 171 -0.84 -20.71 -0.52
CA ILE A 171 -0.23 -21.51 -1.58
C ILE A 171 -1.06 -22.75 -1.94
N ALA A 172 -1.89 -23.26 -1.03
CA ALA A 172 -2.75 -24.42 -1.31
C ALA A 172 -3.94 -24.08 -2.21
N LYS A 173 -4.33 -22.80 -2.28
CA LYS A 173 -5.38 -22.28 -3.16
C LYS A 173 -4.81 -21.61 -4.41
N ASP A 174 -3.48 -21.61 -4.55
CA ASP A 174 -2.84 -20.95 -5.66
C ASP A 174 -3.14 -21.67 -6.98
N THR A 175 -3.51 -20.88 -7.99
CA THR A 175 -3.82 -21.34 -9.35
C THR A 175 -2.78 -20.84 -10.36
N ALA A 176 -1.70 -20.20 -9.92
CA ALA A 176 -0.57 -19.83 -10.74
C ALA A 176 0.26 -21.08 -11.14
N HIS A 177 0.37 -21.36 -12.43
CA HIS A 177 1.10 -22.54 -12.93
C HIS A 177 2.28 -22.19 -13.83
N ARG A 178 2.42 -20.92 -14.27
CA ARG A 178 3.50 -20.45 -15.14
C ARG A 178 4.49 -19.58 -14.38
N LEU A 179 5.71 -19.47 -14.93
CA LEU A 179 6.83 -18.69 -14.36
C LEU A 179 6.53 -17.19 -14.13
N PHE A 180 5.46 -16.66 -14.72
CA PHE A 180 5.03 -15.27 -14.61
C PHE A 180 3.56 -15.13 -14.20
N ASP A 181 2.89 -16.24 -13.88
CA ASP A 181 1.54 -16.18 -13.34
C ASP A 181 1.61 -15.68 -11.90
N ARG A 182 0.63 -14.86 -11.51
CA ARG A 182 0.56 -14.34 -10.15
C ARG A 182 -0.23 -15.27 -9.26
N PRO A 183 0.16 -15.37 -7.98
CA PRO A 183 -0.60 -16.13 -7.03
C PRO A 183 -2.04 -15.63 -6.94
N TYR A 184 -2.98 -16.54 -6.74
CA TYR A 184 -4.35 -16.14 -6.42
C TYR A 184 -4.39 -15.53 -5.01
N VAL A 185 -4.90 -14.31 -4.92
CA VAL A 185 -4.99 -13.54 -3.68
C VAL A 185 -6.44 -13.10 -3.47
N GLU A 186 -6.98 -13.40 -2.30
CA GLU A 186 -8.29 -12.92 -1.86
C GLU A 186 -8.11 -11.48 -1.36
N GLU A 187 -8.63 -10.51 -2.11
CA GLU A 187 -8.57 -9.08 -1.77
C GLU A 187 -9.96 -8.48 -1.64
N GLU A 188 -10.23 -7.91 -0.47
CA GLU A 188 -11.49 -7.24 -0.17
C GLU A 188 -11.21 -5.88 0.44
N GLY A 189 -11.91 -4.86 -0.02
CA GLY A 189 -11.77 -3.51 0.50
C GLY A 189 -13.10 -2.78 0.50
N TYR A 190 -13.48 -2.21 1.64
CA TYR A 190 -14.68 -1.38 1.75
C TYR A 190 -14.57 -0.39 2.91
N ALA A 191 -15.35 0.68 2.85
CA ALA A 191 -15.69 1.53 3.98
C ALA A 191 -17.21 1.62 4.14
N THR A 192 -17.74 1.67 5.35
CA THR A 192 -19.18 1.80 5.59
C THR A 192 -19.50 2.50 6.91
N ASN A 193 -20.58 3.28 6.94
CA ASN A 193 -21.16 3.87 8.15
C ASN A 193 -22.43 3.12 8.64
N GLY A 194 -22.68 1.92 8.08
CA GLY A 194 -23.84 1.08 8.32
C GLY A 194 -25.08 1.43 7.47
N LYS A 195 -25.10 2.59 6.80
CA LYS A 195 -26.15 2.98 5.85
C LYS A 195 -25.65 2.96 4.41
N GLU A 196 -24.44 3.44 4.21
CA GLU A 196 -23.78 3.58 2.93
C GLU A 196 -22.50 2.77 2.90
N SER A 197 -22.04 2.43 1.70
CA SER A 197 -20.78 1.70 1.52
C SER A 197 -20.00 2.22 0.33
N ILE A 198 -18.70 2.32 0.52
CA ILE A 198 -17.72 2.66 -0.49
C ILE A 198 -16.88 1.40 -0.71
N ALA A 199 -16.92 0.83 -1.91
CA ALA A 199 -16.03 -0.25 -2.30
C ALA A 199 -14.63 0.29 -2.62
N ILE A 200 -13.60 -0.43 -2.20
CA ILE A 200 -12.20 -0.04 -2.38
C ILE A 200 -11.51 -1.10 -3.20
N ARG A 201 -11.15 -0.74 -4.43
CA ARG A 201 -10.62 -1.69 -5.41
C ARG A 201 -9.17 -1.36 -5.74
N PRO A 202 -8.26 -2.34 -5.73
CA PRO A 202 -6.87 -2.11 -6.10
C PRO A 202 -6.77 -1.79 -7.59
N LEU A 203 -6.04 -0.73 -7.90
CA LEU A 203 -5.62 -0.40 -9.25
C LEU A 203 -4.27 -1.02 -9.51
N ARG A 204 -4.24 -1.99 -10.43
CA ARG A 204 -2.98 -2.58 -10.87
C ARG A 204 -2.69 -2.24 -12.33
N ILE A 205 -1.45 -1.89 -12.62
CA ILE A 205 -0.99 -1.54 -13.96
C ILE A 205 0.02 -2.57 -14.48
N GLU A 206 -0.11 -2.92 -15.76
CA GLU A 206 0.83 -3.80 -16.47
C GLU A 206 1.91 -3.00 -17.21
N ASN A 207 1.63 -1.74 -17.51
CA ASN A 207 2.51 -0.85 -18.26
C ASN A 207 2.78 0.40 -17.42
N VAL A 208 4.05 0.79 -17.36
CA VAL A 208 4.50 2.03 -16.75
C VAL A 208 5.19 2.88 -17.81
N THR A 209 4.95 4.18 -17.79
CA THR A 209 5.71 5.13 -18.59
C THR A 209 6.97 5.48 -17.80
N THR A 210 8.14 5.14 -18.34
CA THR A 210 9.43 5.49 -17.74
C THR A 210 9.67 6.98 -17.82
N GLN A 211 10.66 7.48 -17.06
CA GLN A 211 11.06 8.89 -17.05
C GLN A 211 11.42 9.43 -18.45
N SER A 212 11.85 8.55 -19.36
CA SER A 212 12.13 8.84 -20.77
C SER A 212 10.90 8.91 -21.69
N GLY A 213 9.68 8.77 -21.13
CA GLY A 213 8.44 8.73 -21.90
C GLY A 213 8.18 7.41 -22.62
N LYS A 214 9.05 6.40 -22.43
CA LYS A 214 8.88 5.07 -23.04
C LYS A 214 7.92 4.23 -22.21
N ASN A 215 6.90 3.68 -22.85
CA ASN A 215 6.05 2.68 -22.20
C ASN A 215 6.82 1.36 -22.09
N THR A 216 6.99 0.87 -20.87
CA THR A 216 7.56 -0.44 -20.59
C THR A 216 6.56 -1.29 -19.83
N LYS A 217 6.57 -2.60 -20.08
CA LYS A 217 5.86 -3.55 -19.23
C LYS A 217 6.55 -3.60 -17.87
N VAL A 218 5.74 -3.70 -16.82
CA VAL A 218 6.21 -3.94 -15.46
C VAL A 218 6.84 -5.34 -15.41
N LEU A 219 8.09 -5.41 -14.96
CA LEU A 219 8.79 -6.67 -14.73
C LEU A 219 8.12 -7.39 -13.54
N GLY A 220 7.74 -8.67 -13.70
CA GLY A 220 7.04 -9.42 -12.63
C GLY A 220 5.50 -9.23 -12.59
N GLY A 221 4.90 -8.73 -13.67
CA GLY A 221 3.43 -8.66 -13.82
C GLY A 221 2.79 -7.36 -13.31
N LYS A 222 1.51 -7.42 -12.94
CA LYS A 222 0.64 -6.27 -12.59
C LYS A 222 1.05 -5.55 -11.28
N MET A 223 1.75 -4.43 -11.32
CA MET A 223 2.11 -3.69 -10.09
C MET A 223 0.91 -2.93 -9.50
N LEU A 224 0.74 -2.96 -8.17
CA LEU A 224 -0.21 -2.10 -7.47
C LEU A 224 0.21 -0.63 -7.66
N ALA A 225 -0.68 0.15 -8.26
CA ALA A 225 -0.48 1.57 -8.51
C ALA A 225 -1.35 2.46 -7.64
N GLY A 226 -2.42 1.92 -7.06
CA GLY A 226 -3.37 2.72 -6.33
C GLY A 226 -4.61 1.98 -5.89
N TYR A 227 -5.63 2.74 -5.52
CA TYR A 227 -6.97 2.25 -5.22
C TYR A 227 -8.04 3.15 -5.86
N GLU A 228 -9.12 2.56 -6.36
CA GLU A 228 -10.37 3.24 -6.67
C GLU A 228 -11.32 3.16 -5.49
N LEU A 229 -11.93 4.30 -5.14
CA LEU A 229 -13.08 4.35 -4.25
C LEU A 229 -14.33 4.46 -5.10
N GLN A 230 -15.22 3.48 -4.96
CA GLN A 230 -16.47 3.40 -5.70
C GLN A 230 -17.64 3.50 -4.73
N TRP A 231 -18.56 4.42 -5.01
CA TRP A 231 -19.75 4.66 -4.20
C TRP A 231 -20.94 4.66 -5.17
N ASP A 232 -21.96 3.85 -4.92
CA ASP A 232 -23.25 3.63 -5.62
C ASP A 232 -23.36 4.00 -7.12
N ARG A 233 -23.00 5.22 -7.51
CA ARG A 233 -23.06 5.82 -8.84
C ARG A 233 -21.74 5.76 -9.63
N GLY A 234 -20.66 5.21 -9.08
CA GLY A 234 -19.40 4.99 -9.80
C GLY A 234 -18.14 5.30 -9.00
N VAL A 235 -17.03 5.50 -9.71
CA VAL A 235 -15.76 5.91 -9.10
C VAL A 235 -15.89 7.37 -8.65
N VAL A 236 -15.66 7.61 -7.36
CA VAL A 236 -15.73 8.95 -6.74
C VAL A 236 -14.36 9.47 -6.32
N ALA A 237 -13.38 8.58 -6.14
CA ALA A 237 -12.01 8.95 -5.85
C ALA A 237 -10.99 7.92 -6.35
N ILE A 238 -9.77 8.38 -6.58
CA ILE A 238 -8.61 7.54 -6.89
C ILE A 238 -7.46 7.93 -5.96
N ILE A 239 -6.85 6.93 -5.35
CA ILE A 239 -5.64 7.05 -4.53
C ILE A 239 -4.48 6.55 -5.37
N ASP A 240 -3.61 7.45 -5.84
CA ASP A 240 -2.42 7.12 -6.61
C ASP A 240 -1.22 6.99 -5.66
N ILE A 241 -0.75 5.77 -5.47
CA ILE A 241 0.38 5.46 -4.59
C ILE A 241 1.70 5.80 -5.27
N LEU A 242 1.78 5.72 -6.60
CA LEU A 242 3.02 5.95 -7.34
C LEU A 242 3.42 7.42 -7.37
N ASP A 243 2.45 8.29 -7.61
CA ASP A 243 2.65 9.75 -7.67
C ASP A 243 2.23 10.45 -6.37
N HIS A 244 1.86 9.69 -5.33
CA HIS A 244 1.40 10.21 -4.05
C HIS A 244 0.31 11.27 -4.23
N SER A 245 -0.78 10.94 -4.94
CA SER A 245 -1.85 11.90 -5.22
C SER A 245 -3.22 11.32 -4.93
N VAL A 246 -4.15 12.19 -4.54
CA VAL A 246 -5.56 11.84 -4.35
C VAL A 246 -6.37 12.60 -5.38
N TRP A 247 -7.18 11.88 -6.13
CA TRP A 247 -8.16 12.45 -7.05
C TRP A 247 -9.53 12.34 -6.42
N LEU A 248 -10.25 13.46 -6.34
CA LEU A 248 -11.65 13.48 -5.88
C LEU A 248 -12.54 14.05 -6.97
N GLN A 249 -13.72 13.45 -7.16
CA GLN A 249 -14.73 13.99 -8.05
C GLN A 249 -15.20 15.38 -7.58
N ASN A 250 -15.32 16.33 -8.51
CA ASN A 250 -15.56 17.73 -8.20
C ASN A 250 -16.96 17.99 -7.64
N SER A 251 -17.96 17.22 -8.08
CA SER A 251 -19.38 17.38 -7.75
C SER A 251 -19.78 16.89 -6.36
N LEU A 252 -18.86 16.29 -5.60
CA LEU A 252 -19.14 15.76 -4.27
C LEU A 252 -19.36 16.88 -3.25
N GLU A 253 -20.23 16.63 -2.28
CA GLU A 253 -20.48 17.54 -1.17
C GLU A 253 -19.25 17.63 -0.24
N PRO A 254 -19.08 18.74 0.50
CA PRO A 254 -17.93 18.90 1.40
C PRO A 254 -17.79 17.78 2.44
N ALA A 255 -18.92 17.28 2.97
CA ALA A 255 -18.96 16.15 3.90
C ALA A 255 -18.35 14.88 3.27
N ASP A 256 -18.85 14.49 2.10
CA ASP A 256 -18.35 13.31 1.36
C ASP A 256 -16.87 13.44 1.03
N LYS A 257 -16.43 14.64 0.60
CA LYS A 257 -15.02 14.87 0.30
C LYS A 257 -14.15 14.74 1.55
N LEU A 258 -14.62 15.16 2.73
CA LEU A 258 -13.90 14.92 3.99
C LEU A 258 -13.79 13.42 4.30
N ILE A 259 -14.87 12.64 4.13
CA ILE A 259 -14.84 11.18 4.34
C ILE A 259 -13.86 10.52 3.38
N LEU A 260 -13.95 10.81 2.08
CA LEU A 260 -13.05 10.23 1.07
C LEU A 260 -11.60 10.66 1.29
N SER A 261 -11.35 11.89 1.73
CA SER A 261 -10.02 12.38 2.10
C SER A 261 -9.48 11.68 3.35
N SER A 262 -10.34 11.38 4.31
CA SER A 262 -10.00 10.59 5.51
C SER A 262 -9.62 9.15 5.15
N ILE A 263 -10.42 8.49 4.30
CA ILE A 263 -10.13 7.15 3.77
C ILE A 263 -8.79 7.17 3.00
N SER A 264 -8.63 8.14 2.10
CA SER A 264 -7.45 8.25 1.24
C SER A 264 -6.17 8.46 2.04
N SER A 265 -6.20 9.38 3.01
CA SER A 265 -5.07 9.61 3.91
C SER A 265 -4.75 8.39 4.77
N ALA A 266 -5.76 7.66 5.26
CA ALA A 266 -5.55 6.45 6.06
C ALA A 266 -4.83 5.37 5.24
N ILE A 267 -5.25 5.17 3.99
CA ILE A 267 -4.65 4.22 3.06
C ILE A 267 -3.21 4.61 2.70
N LEU A 268 -2.95 5.88 2.42
CA LEU A 268 -1.60 6.37 2.11
C LEU A 268 -0.63 6.24 3.30
N LEU A 269 -1.14 6.25 4.53
CA LEU A 269 -0.34 6.12 5.75
C LEU A 269 -0.07 4.68 6.21
N LYS A 270 -0.67 3.69 5.53
CA LYS A 270 -0.37 2.26 5.73
C LYS A 270 1.13 2.02 5.56
N ARG A 271 1.69 1.12 6.38
CA ARG A 271 3.10 0.74 6.24
C ARG A 271 3.30 -0.19 5.06
N MET A 272 2.41 -1.15 4.86
CA MET A 272 2.50 -2.13 3.78
C MET A 272 1.55 -1.73 2.66
N GLN A 273 2.11 -1.07 1.64
CA GLN A 273 1.33 -0.64 0.46
C GLN A 273 1.10 -1.81 -0.49
N ASP A 274 2.16 -2.59 -0.76
CA ASP A 274 2.14 -3.80 -1.57
C ASP A 274 2.61 -4.96 -0.69
N VAL A 275 1.69 -5.87 -0.39
CA VAL A 275 1.92 -7.02 0.52
C VAL A 275 2.58 -8.19 -0.23
N GLU A 276 2.52 -8.17 -1.57
CA GLU A 276 2.98 -9.27 -2.43
C GLU A 276 4.51 -9.23 -2.70
N LYS A 277 5.24 -8.22 -2.20
CA LYS A 277 6.57 -7.86 -2.74
C LYS A 277 7.79 -8.55 -2.16
N ASP A 278 7.64 -9.52 -1.27
CA ASP A 278 8.80 -10.15 -0.60
C ASP A 278 9.42 -11.34 -1.36
N GLU A 279 9.09 -11.56 -2.64
CA GLU A 279 9.90 -12.42 -3.53
C GLU A 279 11.10 -11.65 -4.09
N VAL A 280 12.03 -11.23 -3.23
CA VAL A 280 13.38 -10.85 -3.66
C VAL A 280 14.33 -11.86 -3.03
N MET A 281 14.98 -12.66 -3.87
CA MET A 281 16.17 -13.41 -3.46
C MET A 281 17.20 -12.38 -2.99
N GLU A 282 17.46 -12.32 -1.68
CA GLU A 282 18.65 -11.66 -1.11
C GLU A 282 19.87 -12.58 -1.19
#